data_AF-A0A9D4T797-F1
#
_entry.id   AF-A0A9D4T797-F1
#
_cell.length_a   1.000
_cell.length_b   1.000
_cell.length_c   1.000
_cell.angle_alpha   90.00
_cell.angle_beta   90.00
_cell.angle_gamma   90.00
#
_symmetry.space_group_name_H-M   'P 1'
#
loop_
_entity.id
_entity.type
_entity.pdbx_description
1 polymer ?
#
loop_
_entity_poly.entity_id
_entity_poly.type
_entity_poly.pdbx_seq_one_letter_code
_entity_poly.pdbx_strand_id
1 'polypeptide(L)'
;MLALGVHNTLEEIMEAQRTAQYHRLAQTRTGRAILNRIGMEIPHTSPREAAALPQDVMRKIRIPPVPRHMHPQNDQERRTARAVALTKSHRNDPHAYYVDVAKYHNVKNAYTAAILRASTGELVSAGSIRCRTPAQAEEYAIALAMHTTDCSMIISDSKTAITNISQNSVYPTTARALTSTAQNGRVATNVTIKWFPAHAGKLDESVGPNRNEEADREAHALTRRGLPSSLPDMREADPAEAKAENANSEEFAITKYGEGLQWYRASRNKYPPPHRDLTGKEATTFRQLQARAIWTPVWAKHVCPKIYHTDTCQRCKKARATQSHILWECSPPAPNTQDIEIPDKIGNKITSTDLETQRAVVQHVLKLLDRQKPETSSRSRGNG
;
A
#
# COMPACT_ATOMS: atom_id res chain seq x y z
N MET A 1 21.67 8.17 4.60
CA MET A 1 20.62 9.05 4.02
C MET A 1 19.52 8.27 3.28
N LEU A 2 19.85 7.40 2.31
CA LEU A 2 18.83 6.64 1.56
C LEU A 2 17.94 5.73 2.44
N ALA A 3 18.50 5.08 3.46
CA ALA A 3 17.76 4.22 4.40
C ALA A 3 16.71 4.96 5.27
N LEU A 4 16.68 6.30 5.21
CA LEU A 4 15.69 7.12 5.91
C LEU A 4 14.38 7.26 5.12
N GLY A 5 14.34 6.82 3.86
CA GLY A 5 13.15 6.89 3.00
C GLY A 5 12.63 8.30 2.69
N VAL A 6 13.43 9.35 2.88
CA VAL A 6 12.94 10.75 2.77
C VAL A 6 12.82 11.22 1.31
N HIS A 7 13.76 10.80 0.47
CA HIS A 7 13.85 11.18 -0.94
C HIS A 7 13.91 9.94 -1.83
N ASN A 8 13.48 10.10 -3.07
CA ASN A 8 13.68 9.13 -4.14
C ASN A 8 15.02 9.34 -4.83
N THR A 9 15.60 8.29 -5.40
CA THR A 9 16.76 8.43 -6.30
C THR A 9 16.28 8.82 -7.71
N LEU A 10 17.22 9.21 -8.57
CA LEU A 10 16.90 9.54 -9.95
C LEU A 10 16.34 8.32 -10.70
N GLU A 11 16.93 7.14 -10.48
CA GLU A 11 16.51 5.87 -11.08
C GLU A 11 15.08 5.51 -10.67
N GLU A 12 14.73 5.67 -9.39
CA GLU A 12 13.37 5.43 -8.90
C GLU A 12 12.36 6.41 -9.51
N ILE A 13 12.76 7.67 -9.71
CA ILE A 13 11.93 8.67 -10.38
C ILE A 13 11.71 8.31 -11.85
N MET A 14 12.78 7.91 -12.54
CA MET A 14 12.72 7.49 -13.94
C MET A 14 11.82 6.27 -14.12
N GLU A 15 11.97 5.27 -13.25
CA GLU A 15 11.16 4.05 -13.31
C GLU A 15 9.68 4.34 -13.00
N ALA A 16 9.39 5.05 -11.90
CA ALA A 16 8.02 5.43 -11.56
C ALA A 16 7.35 6.25 -12.68
N GLN A 17 8.10 7.13 -13.35
CA GLN A 17 7.60 7.91 -14.48
C GLN A 17 7.34 7.01 -15.69
N ARG A 18 8.27 6.10 -16.01
CA ARG A 18 8.14 5.15 -17.11
C ARG A 18 6.91 4.27 -16.93
N THR A 19 6.75 3.65 -15.76
CA THR A 19 5.58 2.81 -15.42
C THR A 19 4.28 3.60 -15.55
N ALA A 20 4.23 4.81 -14.99
CA ALA A 20 3.02 5.64 -15.07
C ALA A 20 2.66 6.04 -16.50
N GLN A 21 3.65 6.41 -17.32
CA GLN A 21 3.41 6.74 -18.73
C GLN A 21 2.98 5.53 -19.54
N TYR A 22 3.61 4.38 -19.30
CA TYR A 22 3.24 3.12 -19.94
C TYR A 22 1.78 2.74 -19.64
N HIS A 23 1.36 2.77 -18.37
CA HIS A 23 -0.04 2.51 -18.01
C HIS A 23 -1.01 3.56 -18.58
N ARG A 24 -0.63 4.84 -18.59
CA ARG A 24 -1.45 5.90 -19.19
C ARG A 24 -1.63 5.69 -20.71
N LEU A 25 -0.57 5.33 -21.43
CA LEU A 25 -0.63 5.05 -22.86
C LEU A 25 -1.49 3.82 -23.13
N ALA A 26 -1.37 2.77 -22.31
CA ALA A 26 -2.17 1.56 -22.40
C ALA A 26 -3.68 1.80 -22.26
N GLN A 27 -4.12 2.92 -21.67
CA GLN A 27 -5.54 3.25 -21.51
C GLN A 27 -6.18 3.87 -22.76
N THR A 28 -5.39 4.32 -23.75
CA THR A 28 -5.93 5.03 -24.92
C THR A 28 -5.65 4.27 -26.21
N ARG A 29 -6.55 4.36 -27.20
CA ARG A 29 -6.35 3.74 -28.52
C ARG A 29 -5.06 4.22 -29.18
N THR A 30 -4.83 5.53 -29.18
CA THR A 30 -3.61 6.14 -29.73
C THR A 30 -2.37 5.71 -28.96
N GLY A 31 -2.41 5.71 -27.63
CA GLY A 31 -1.30 5.26 -26.80
C GLY A 31 -0.96 3.79 -27.00
N ARG A 32 -1.96 2.91 -27.12
CA ARG A 32 -1.76 1.50 -27.48
C ARG A 32 -1.14 1.31 -28.85
N ALA A 33 -1.54 2.11 -29.85
CA ALA A 33 -0.91 2.08 -31.16
C ALA A 33 0.58 2.46 -31.08
N ILE A 34 0.91 3.46 -30.24
CA ILE A 34 2.31 3.84 -29.96
C ILE A 34 3.06 2.67 -29.30
N LEU A 35 2.50 2.07 -28.24
CA LEU A 35 3.11 0.94 -27.53
C LEU A 35 3.37 -0.26 -28.46
N ASN A 36 2.41 -0.61 -29.31
CA ASN A 36 2.57 -1.68 -30.31
C ASN A 36 3.67 -1.35 -31.32
N ARG A 37 3.75 -0.09 -31.80
CA ARG A 37 4.76 0.33 -32.77
C ARG A 37 6.19 0.23 -32.23
N ILE A 38 6.36 0.43 -30.93
CA ILE A 38 7.66 0.31 -30.24
C ILE A 38 7.88 -1.08 -29.62
N GLY A 39 7.04 -2.07 -29.95
CA GLY A 39 7.21 -3.46 -29.53
C GLY A 39 6.96 -3.71 -28.04
N MET A 40 6.26 -2.81 -27.34
CA MET A 40 5.88 -3.03 -25.94
C MET A 40 4.50 -3.69 -25.85
N GLU A 41 4.41 -4.78 -25.10
CA GLU A 41 3.15 -5.44 -24.79
C GLU A 41 2.21 -4.50 -24.03
N ILE A 42 0.89 -4.67 -24.16
CA ILE A 42 -0.11 -3.84 -23.48
C ILE A 42 -0.61 -4.62 -22.24
N PRO A 43 -0.67 -4.01 -21.04
CA PRO A 43 -1.17 -4.68 -19.85
C PRO A 43 -2.59 -5.20 -20.02
N HIS A 44 -2.85 -6.41 -19.53
CA HIS A 44 -4.17 -7.06 -19.58
C HIS A 44 -5.23 -6.40 -18.69
N THR A 45 -4.86 -5.40 -17.90
CA THR A 45 -5.71 -4.69 -16.94
C THR A 45 -6.71 -3.72 -17.57
N SER A 46 -6.73 -3.60 -18.90
CA SER A 46 -7.68 -2.74 -19.61
C SER A 46 -8.28 -3.49 -20.81
N PRO A 47 -9.58 -3.30 -21.13
CA PRO A 47 -10.23 -4.04 -22.21
C PRO A 47 -9.48 -3.82 -23.52
N ARG A 48 -8.98 -4.89 -24.16
CA ARG A 48 -8.29 -4.79 -25.46
C ARG A 48 -9.17 -4.13 -26.52
N GLU A 49 -10.48 -4.40 -26.44
CA GLU A 49 -11.56 -3.74 -27.17
C GLU A 49 -12.50 -3.12 -26.14
N ALA A 50 -12.31 -1.84 -25.82
CA ALA A 50 -13.19 -1.14 -24.90
C ALA A 50 -14.50 -0.75 -25.61
N ALA A 51 -15.62 -0.92 -24.91
CA ALA A 51 -16.92 -0.44 -25.33
C ALA A 51 -17.37 0.69 -24.39
N ALA A 52 -18.05 1.68 -24.95
CA ALA A 52 -18.70 2.74 -24.17
C ALA A 52 -20.12 2.31 -23.79
N LEU A 53 -20.52 2.62 -22.55
CA LEU A 53 -21.90 2.52 -22.11
C LEU A 53 -22.72 3.68 -22.68
N PRO A 54 -24.01 3.43 -23.00
CA PRO A 54 -24.96 4.49 -23.35
C PRO A 54 -25.08 5.56 -22.24
N GLN A 55 -25.30 6.81 -22.64
CA GLN A 55 -25.30 7.97 -21.72
C GLN A 55 -26.44 7.91 -20.68
N ASP A 56 -27.58 7.31 -21.03
CA ASP A 56 -28.69 7.03 -20.12
C ASP A 56 -28.31 6.04 -19.02
N VAL A 57 -27.49 5.03 -19.32
CA VAL A 57 -26.94 4.11 -18.32
C VAL A 57 -25.93 4.83 -17.42
N MET A 58 -24.98 5.54 -18.01
CA MET A 58 -23.94 6.26 -17.25
C MET A 58 -24.52 7.29 -16.28
N ARG A 59 -25.60 7.99 -16.65
CA ARG A 59 -26.28 8.95 -15.76
C ARG A 59 -26.88 8.31 -14.51
N LYS A 60 -27.17 7.01 -14.53
CA LYS A 60 -27.70 6.26 -13.38
C LYS A 60 -26.59 5.70 -12.49
N ILE A 61 -25.32 5.83 -12.87
CA ILE A 61 -24.19 5.28 -12.12
C ILE A 61 -23.43 6.42 -11.45
N ARG A 62 -23.26 6.33 -10.12
CA ARG A 62 -22.45 7.27 -9.35
C ARG A 62 -21.24 6.54 -8.77
N ILE A 63 -20.04 7.00 -9.11
CA ILE A 63 -18.79 6.46 -8.56
C ILE A 63 -18.06 7.59 -7.83
N PRO A 64 -18.05 7.60 -6.48
CA PRO A 64 -17.22 8.54 -5.74
C PRO A 64 -15.72 8.24 -5.99
N PRO A 65 -14.84 9.25 -5.89
CA PRO A 65 -13.41 9.04 -6.08
C PRO A 65 -12.86 7.89 -5.21
N VAL A 66 -12.13 6.97 -5.83
CA VAL A 66 -11.43 5.90 -5.10
C VAL A 66 -10.37 6.53 -4.17
N PRO A 67 -10.33 6.17 -2.88
CA PRO A 67 -9.40 6.78 -1.93
C PRO A 67 -7.94 6.60 -2.32
N ARG A 68 -7.14 7.63 -2.03
CA ARG A 68 -5.66 7.60 -2.13
C ARG A 68 -5.06 6.97 -0.87
N HIS A 69 -3.81 6.52 -0.94
CA HIS A 69 -3.06 5.91 0.18
C HIS A 69 -3.82 4.73 0.80
N MET A 70 -3.97 3.67 -0.01
CA MET A 70 -4.67 2.43 0.35
C MET A 70 -3.80 1.20 0.09
N HIS A 71 -2.48 1.34 0.16
CA HIS A 71 -1.53 0.25 -0.07
C HIS A 71 -1.75 -0.87 0.96
N PRO A 72 -1.82 -2.16 0.56
CA PRO A 72 -2.14 -3.26 1.48
C PRO A 72 -1.21 -3.32 2.69
N GLN A 73 0.10 -3.18 2.47
CA GLN A 73 1.08 -3.29 3.56
C GLN A 73 1.32 -1.98 4.33
N ASN A 74 1.22 -0.81 3.68
CA ASN A 74 1.66 0.46 4.26
C ASN A 74 0.51 1.27 4.86
N ASP A 75 -0.72 1.06 4.38
CA ASP A 75 -1.89 1.84 4.77
C ASP A 75 -2.93 0.95 5.48
N GLN A 76 -2.48 -0.08 6.21
CA GLN A 76 -3.36 -1.06 6.83
C GLN A 76 -4.41 -0.42 7.74
N GLU A 77 -4.03 0.53 8.61
CA GLU A 77 -4.97 1.25 9.46
C GLU A 77 -6.05 2.00 8.66
N ARG A 78 -5.68 2.62 7.55
CA ARG A 78 -6.62 3.34 6.68
C ARG A 78 -7.55 2.37 5.96
N ARG A 79 -7.04 1.23 5.51
CA ARG A 79 -7.82 0.14 4.90
C ARG A 79 -8.82 -0.42 5.91
N THR A 80 -8.38 -0.76 7.12
CA THR A 80 -9.24 -1.25 8.21
C THR A 80 -10.31 -0.22 8.57
N ALA A 81 -9.94 1.05 8.77
CA ALA A 81 -10.90 2.12 9.07
C ALA A 81 -11.95 2.27 7.96
N ARG A 82 -11.54 2.15 6.69
CA ARG A 82 -12.47 2.18 5.55
C ARG A 82 -13.40 0.96 5.52
N ALA A 83 -12.87 -0.24 5.71
CA ALA A 83 -13.67 -1.47 5.78
C ALA A 83 -14.74 -1.34 6.87
N VAL A 84 -14.34 -0.93 8.08
CA VAL A 84 -15.24 -0.68 9.21
C VAL A 84 -16.31 0.35 8.86
N ALA A 85 -15.93 1.47 8.25
CA ALA A 85 -16.87 2.53 7.89
C ALA A 85 -17.91 2.07 6.86
N LEU A 86 -17.48 1.34 5.82
CA LEU A 86 -18.40 0.82 4.78
C LEU A 86 -19.35 -0.23 5.35
N THR A 87 -18.82 -1.18 6.13
CA THR A 87 -19.64 -2.21 6.79
C THR A 87 -20.67 -1.56 7.72
N LYS A 88 -20.27 -0.63 8.62
CA LYS A 88 -21.23 0.07 9.49
C LYS A 88 -22.29 0.83 8.72
N SER A 89 -21.92 1.47 7.60
CA SER A 89 -22.84 2.30 6.82
C SER A 89 -23.90 1.48 6.09
N HIS A 90 -23.58 0.25 5.69
CA HIS A 90 -24.43 -0.55 4.79
C HIS A 90 -24.92 -1.88 5.38
N ARG A 91 -24.50 -2.26 6.60
CA ARG A 91 -24.92 -3.51 7.25
C ARG A 91 -26.42 -3.68 7.48
N ASN A 92 -27.20 -2.60 7.41
CA ASN A 92 -28.66 -2.63 7.57
C ASN A 92 -29.38 -2.18 6.30
N ASP A 93 -28.64 -1.91 5.22
CA ASP A 93 -29.19 -1.40 3.96
C ASP A 93 -29.64 -2.59 3.11
N PRO A 94 -30.96 -2.80 2.90
CA PRO A 94 -31.44 -3.89 2.07
C PRO A 94 -31.08 -3.69 0.60
N HIS A 95 -30.78 -2.46 0.16
CA HIS A 95 -30.50 -2.09 -1.22
C HIS A 95 -29.00 -2.03 -1.52
N ALA A 96 -28.16 -2.45 -0.57
CA ALA A 96 -26.71 -2.56 -0.72
C ALA A 96 -26.27 -4.00 -0.96
N TYR A 97 -25.33 -4.18 -1.89
CA TYR A 97 -24.83 -5.48 -2.31
C TYR A 97 -23.32 -5.52 -2.34
N TYR A 98 -22.75 -6.60 -1.82
CA TYR A 98 -21.35 -6.95 -2.01
C TYR A 98 -21.24 -7.88 -3.21
N VAL A 99 -20.26 -7.64 -4.06
CA VAL A 99 -20.02 -8.45 -5.26
C VAL A 99 -18.59 -8.95 -5.25
N ASP A 100 -18.43 -10.20 -5.70
CA ASP A 100 -17.12 -10.82 -5.85
C ASP A 100 -17.15 -11.89 -6.95
N VAL A 101 -15.98 -12.31 -7.40
CA VAL A 101 -15.80 -13.34 -8.44
C VAL A 101 -14.74 -14.36 -8.08
N ALA A 102 -14.97 -15.60 -8.52
CA ALA A 102 -14.00 -16.67 -8.41
C ALA A 102 -13.80 -17.38 -9.76
N LYS A 103 -12.57 -17.77 -10.04
CA LYS A 103 -12.21 -18.52 -11.26
C LYS A 103 -12.53 -20.00 -11.10
N TYR A 104 -13.06 -20.64 -12.13
CA TYR A 104 -13.19 -22.09 -12.16
C TYR A 104 -11.82 -22.75 -12.35
N HIS A 105 -11.43 -23.63 -11.43
CA HIS A 105 -10.16 -24.37 -11.51
C HIS A 105 -10.07 -25.25 -12.77
N ASN A 106 -11.17 -25.96 -13.10
CA ASN A 106 -11.17 -26.97 -14.16
C ASN A 106 -11.68 -26.46 -15.52
N VAL A 107 -12.04 -25.18 -15.61
CA VAL A 107 -12.60 -24.60 -16.84
C VAL A 107 -11.80 -23.36 -17.21
N LYS A 108 -11.03 -23.48 -18.28
CA LYS A 108 -10.20 -22.39 -18.78
C LYS A 108 -11.05 -21.15 -19.09
N ASN A 109 -10.58 -19.99 -18.63
CA ASN A 109 -11.21 -18.69 -18.90
C ASN A 109 -12.69 -18.64 -18.48
N ALA A 110 -13.03 -19.25 -17.34
CA ALA A 110 -14.37 -19.19 -16.79
C ALA A 110 -14.33 -18.71 -15.33
N TYR A 111 -15.29 -17.86 -14.99
CA TYR A 111 -15.45 -17.28 -13.67
C TYR A 111 -16.91 -17.36 -13.26
N THR A 112 -17.16 -17.35 -11.95
CA THR A 112 -18.49 -17.20 -11.36
C THR A 112 -18.50 -15.94 -10.49
N ALA A 113 -19.62 -15.24 -10.48
CA ALA A 113 -19.86 -14.06 -9.67
C ALA A 113 -20.89 -14.38 -8.58
N ALA A 114 -20.67 -13.85 -7.38
CA ALA A 114 -21.60 -13.90 -6.26
C ALA A 114 -22.06 -12.48 -5.90
N ILE A 115 -23.37 -12.33 -5.64
CA ILE A 115 -23.98 -11.08 -5.22
C ILE A 115 -24.68 -11.32 -3.89
N LEU A 116 -24.09 -10.77 -2.82
CA LEU A 116 -24.61 -10.87 -1.46
C LEU A 116 -25.34 -9.60 -1.06
N ARG A 117 -26.50 -9.74 -0.42
CA ARG A 117 -27.18 -8.61 0.22
C ARG A 117 -26.43 -8.20 1.48
N ALA A 118 -26.14 -6.91 1.64
CA ALA A 118 -25.37 -6.41 2.77
C ALA A 118 -26.08 -6.65 4.11
N SER A 119 -27.41 -6.44 4.15
CA SER A 119 -28.21 -6.56 5.37
C SER A 119 -28.29 -7.98 5.92
N THR A 120 -28.57 -8.97 5.06
CA THR A 120 -28.80 -10.35 5.47
C THR A 120 -27.58 -11.25 5.30
N GLY A 121 -26.70 -10.94 4.34
CA GLY A 121 -25.65 -11.85 3.87
C GLY A 121 -26.17 -12.95 2.94
N GLU A 122 -27.41 -12.84 2.49
CA GLU A 122 -28.02 -13.80 1.58
C GLU A 122 -27.45 -13.66 0.16
N LEU A 123 -27.18 -14.80 -0.48
CA LEU A 123 -26.84 -14.86 -1.91
C LEU A 123 -28.08 -14.57 -2.74
N VAL A 124 -28.17 -13.34 -3.25
CA VAL A 124 -29.34 -12.86 -4.01
C VAL A 124 -29.25 -13.28 -5.47
N SER A 125 -28.04 -13.31 -6.02
CA SER A 125 -27.83 -13.69 -7.41
C SER A 125 -26.43 -14.24 -7.59
N ALA A 126 -26.29 -15.10 -8.60
CA ALA A 126 -25.02 -15.63 -9.04
C ALA A 126 -25.06 -15.84 -10.56
N GLY A 127 -23.90 -15.78 -11.20
CA GLY A 127 -23.79 -15.97 -12.64
C GLY A 127 -22.42 -16.46 -13.04
N SER A 128 -22.32 -17.07 -14.22
CA SER A 128 -21.04 -17.53 -14.75
C SER A 128 -20.74 -16.84 -16.07
N ILE A 129 -19.47 -16.48 -16.26
CA ILE A 129 -18.99 -15.81 -17.47
C ILE A 129 -17.72 -16.49 -17.96
N ARG A 130 -17.60 -16.61 -19.29
CA ARG A 130 -16.33 -16.95 -19.92
C ARG A 130 -15.58 -15.67 -20.30
N CYS A 131 -14.43 -15.45 -19.68
CA CYS A 131 -13.57 -14.29 -19.92
C CYS A 131 -12.10 -14.63 -19.65
N ARG A 132 -11.19 -13.84 -20.23
CA ARG A 132 -9.74 -14.08 -20.14
C ARG A 132 -9.08 -13.43 -18.92
N THR A 133 -9.75 -12.48 -18.29
CA THR A 133 -9.17 -11.61 -17.27
C THR A 133 -10.11 -11.49 -16.08
N PRO A 134 -9.60 -11.47 -14.84
CA PRO A 134 -10.40 -11.23 -13.62
C PRO A 134 -11.16 -9.90 -13.71
N ALA A 135 -10.52 -8.83 -14.17
CA ALA A 135 -11.16 -7.51 -14.34
C ALA A 135 -12.47 -7.55 -15.16
N GLN A 136 -12.54 -8.39 -16.20
CA GLN A 136 -13.77 -8.58 -16.98
C GLN A 136 -14.85 -9.33 -16.19
N ALA A 137 -14.48 -10.30 -15.37
CA ALA A 137 -15.42 -11.01 -14.50
C ALA A 137 -15.99 -10.06 -13.43
N GLU A 138 -15.13 -9.22 -12.84
CA GLU A 138 -15.49 -8.22 -11.84
C GLU A 138 -16.49 -7.19 -12.37
N GLU A 139 -16.24 -6.66 -13.58
CA GLU A 139 -17.21 -5.79 -14.24
C GLU A 139 -18.56 -6.49 -14.49
N TYR A 140 -18.51 -7.77 -14.85
CA TYR A 140 -19.73 -8.58 -15.02
C TYR A 140 -20.48 -8.76 -13.70
N ALA A 141 -19.80 -8.96 -12.57
CA ALA A 141 -20.42 -9.06 -11.25
C ALA A 141 -21.14 -7.75 -10.87
N ILE A 142 -20.51 -6.60 -11.12
CA ILE A 142 -21.15 -5.29 -10.95
C ILE A 142 -22.39 -5.16 -11.85
N ALA A 143 -22.28 -5.54 -13.13
CA ALA A 143 -23.40 -5.50 -14.06
C ALA A 143 -24.56 -6.42 -13.65
N LEU A 144 -24.24 -7.60 -13.11
CA LEU A 144 -25.22 -8.55 -12.60
C LEU A 144 -25.93 -8.03 -11.35
N ALA A 145 -25.20 -7.39 -10.42
CA ALA A 145 -25.81 -6.73 -9.26
C ALA A 145 -26.74 -5.58 -9.69
N MET A 146 -26.37 -4.79 -10.70
CA MET A 146 -27.21 -3.72 -11.25
C MET A 146 -28.51 -4.23 -11.91
N HIS A 147 -28.59 -5.51 -12.26
CA HIS A 147 -29.82 -6.14 -12.76
C HIS A 147 -30.83 -6.42 -11.65
N THR A 148 -30.40 -6.36 -10.38
CA THR A 148 -31.28 -6.50 -9.22
C THR A 148 -32.13 -5.22 -9.10
N THR A 149 -33.45 -5.35 -9.13
CA THR A 149 -34.39 -4.23 -9.28
C THR A 149 -34.37 -3.23 -8.13
N ASP A 150 -33.92 -3.65 -6.95
CA ASP A 150 -33.84 -2.87 -5.72
C ASP A 150 -32.40 -2.43 -5.39
N CYS A 151 -31.46 -2.49 -6.34
CA CYS A 151 -30.07 -2.11 -6.11
C CYS A 151 -29.86 -0.59 -6.10
N SER A 152 -29.42 -0.02 -4.96
CA SER A 152 -28.95 1.38 -4.90
C SER A 152 -27.47 1.50 -4.58
N MET A 153 -26.85 0.46 -4.02
CA MET A 153 -25.45 0.47 -3.60
C MET A 153 -24.75 -0.83 -3.97
N ILE A 154 -23.62 -0.73 -4.66
CA ILE A 154 -22.72 -1.85 -4.94
C ILE A 154 -21.39 -1.58 -4.26
N ILE A 155 -20.88 -2.60 -3.57
CA ILE A 155 -19.61 -2.59 -2.87
C ILE A 155 -18.75 -3.70 -3.50
N SER A 156 -17.62 -3.31 -4.10
CA SER A 156 -16.69 -4.21 -4.79
C SER A 156 -15.28 -3.84 -4.39
N ASP A 157 -14.38 -4.81 -4.29
CA ASP A 157 -12.96 -4.58 -4.02
C ASP A 157 -12.09 -4.50 -5.30
N SER A 158 -12.68 -4.73 -6.47
CA SER A 158 -12.02 -4.54 -7.76
C SER A 158 -11.90 -3.06 -8.13
N LYS A 159 -10.74 -2.46 -7.82
CA LYS A 159 -10.42 -1.08 -8.28
C LYS A 159 -10.45 -0.96 -9.79
N THR A 160 -10.00 -2.00 -10.50
CA THR A 160 -9.89 -2.00 -11.95
C THR A 160 -11.28 -1.92 -12.59
N ALA A 161 -12.22 -2.76 -12.16
CA ALA A 161 -13.59 -2.73 -12.68
C ALA A 161 -14.29 -1.40 -12.40
N ILE A 162 -14.17 -0.88 -11.17
CA ILE A 162 -14.73 0.42 -10.79
C ILE A 162 -14.13 1.55 -11.65
N THR A 163 -12.82 1.50 -11.90
CA THR A 163 -12.13 2.51 -12.71
C THR A 163 -12.60 2.46 -14.17
N ASN A 164 -12.67 1.28 -14.77
CA ASN A 164 -13.14 1.09 -16.14
C ASN A 164 -14.56 1.64 -16.35
N ILE A 165 -15.48 1.34 -15.43
CA ILE A 165 -16.85 1.87 -15.46
C ILE A 165 -16.84 3.40 -15.30
N SER A 166 -16.04 3.94 -14.37
CA SER A 166 -15.96 5.39 -14.15
C SER A 166 -15.45 6.17 -15.37
N GLN A 167 -14.60 5.54 -16.17
CA GLN A 167 -14.02 6.09 -17.40
C GLN A 167 -14.89 5.84 -18.64
N ASN A 168 -16.05 5.20 -18.48
CA ASN A 168 -16.89 4.75 -19.58
C ASN A 168 -16.14 3.89 -20.62
N SER A 169 -15.23 3.03 -20.15
CA SER A 169 -14.36 2.20 -20.96
C SER A 169 -14.37 0.77 -20.40
N VAL A 170 -15.47 0.05 -20.66
CA VAL A 170 -15.75 -1.27 -20.10
C VAL A 170 -15.52 -2.39 -21.13
N TYR A 171 -15.53 -3.65 -20.70
CA TYR A 171 -15.52 -4.78 -21.63
C TYR A 171 -16.84 -4.85 -22.43
N PRO A 172 -16.83 -5.33 -23.69
CA PRO A 172 -18.03 -5.38 -24.53
C PRO A 172 -19.15 -6.27 -23.95
N THR A 173 -18.78 -7.29 -23.18
CA THR A 173 -19.72 -8.15 -22.46
C THR A 173 -20.48 -7.38 -21.38
N THR A 174 -19.76 -6.62 -20.55
CA THR A 174 -20.32 -5.68 -19.56
C THR A 174 -21.23 -4.66 -20.24
N ALA A 175 -20.77 -4.05 -21.34
CA ALA A 175 -21.56 -3.06 -22.06
C ALA A 175 -22.89 -3.62 -22.57
N ARG A 176 -22.88 -4.83 -23.14
CA ARG A 176 -24.10 -5.52 -23.57
C ARG A 176 -25.02 -5.84 -22.40
N ALA A 177 -24.48 -6.35 -21.28
CA ALA A 177 -25.27 -6.70 -20.11
C ALA A 177 -25.98 -5.46 -19.51
N LEU A 178 -25.26 -4.36 -19.34
CA LEU A 178 -25.81 -3.11 -18.81
C LEU A 178 -26.80 -2.45 -19.77
N THR A 179 -26.49 -2.43 -21.07
CA THR A 179 -27.39 -1.86 -22.09
C THR A 179 -28.70 -2.65 -22.19
N SER A 180 -28.63 -3.98 -22.22
CA SER A 180 -29.80 -4.86 -22.24
C SER A 180 -30.67 -4.65 -20.99
N THR A 181 -30.04 -4.53 -19.82
CA THR A 181 -30.77 -4.26 -18.57
C THR A 181 -31.48 -2.91 -18.62
N ALA A 182 -30.87 -1.90 -19.25
CA ALA A 182 -31.45 -0.56 -19.37
C ALA A 182 -32.64 -0.53 -20.32
N GLN A 183 -32.52 -1.19 -21.47
CA GLN A 183 -33.58 -1.31 -22.47
C GLN A 183 -34.81 -2.04 -21.91
N ASN A 184 -34.59 -3.03 -21.04
CA ASN A 184 -35.67 -3.76 -20.38
C ASN A 184 -36.30 -3.02 -19.19
N GLY A 185 -35.90 -1.76 -18.92
CA GLY A 185 -36.42 -0.98 -17.79
C GLY A 185 -36.01 -1.51 -16.42
N ARG A 186 -35.02 -2.42 -16.35
CA ARG A 186 -34.61 -3.13 -15.13
C ARG A 186 -33.39 -2.53 -14.42
N VAL A 187 -32.73 -1.53 -15.02
CA VAL A 187 -31.62 -0.84 -14.31
C VAL A 187 -32.22 -0.03 -13.18
N ALA A 188 -31.88 -0.40 -11.95
CA ALA A 188 -32.21 0.36 -10.78
C ALA A 188 -31.76 1.82 -10.92
N THR A 189 -32.62 2.75 -10.52
CA THR A 189 -32.34 4.18 -10.65
C THR A 189 -31.30 4.61 -9.64
N ASN A 190 -30.20 5.25 -10.10
CA ASN A 190 -29.17 5.87 -9.27
C ASN A 190 -28.35 4.90 -8.40
N VAL A 191 -27.69 3.93 -9.03
CA VAL A 191 -26.76 3.00 -8.37
C VAL A 191 -25.46 3.74 -8.04
N THR A 192 -25.07 3.73 -6.76
CA THR A 192 -23.73 4.15 -6.35
C THR A 192 -22.80 2.93 -6.27
N ILE A 193 -21.55 3.03 -6.70
CA ILE A 193 -20.56 1.95 -6.60
C ILE A 193 -19.39 2.42 -5.75
N LYS A 194 -19.06 1.72 -4.65
CA LYS A 194 -17.96 2.07 -3.75
C LYS A 194 -16.90 0.96 -3.72
N TRP A 195 -15.64 1.40 -3.70
CA TRP A 195 -14.51 0.49 -3.52
C TRP A 195 -14.35 0.04 -2.06
N PHE A 196 -14.24 -1.26 -1.82
CA PHE A 196 -13.92 -1.89 -0.53
C PHE A 196 -12.48 -2.44 -0.56
N PRO A 197 -11.71 -2.37 0.54
CA PRO A 197 -10.39 -3.00 0.58
C PRO A 197 -10.51 -4.53 0.61
N ALA A 198 -9.96 -5.19 -0.40
CA ALA A 198 -9.81 -6.65 -0.43
C ALA A 198 -9.03 -7.16 0.79
N HIS A 199 -9.30 -8.41 1.17
CA HIS A 199 -8.61 -9.12 2.25
C HIS A 199 -8.52 -8.33 3.56
N ALA A 200 -9.55 -7.54 3.88
CA ALA A 200 -9.63 -6.80 5.13
C ALA A 200 -9.81 -7.71 6.35
N GLY A 201 -10.07 -9.01 6.13
CA GLY A 201 -10.13 -10.03 7.16
C GLY A 201 -11.35 -9.89 8.06
N LYS A 202 -11.28 -10.50 9.26
CA LYS A 202 -12.34 -10.40 10.26
C LYS A 202 -12.37 -8.98 10.83
N LEU A 203 -13.52 -8.35 10.77
CA LEU A 203 -13.77 -7.08 11.45
C LEU A 203 -14.18 -7.33 12.91
N ASP A 204 -14.02 -6.30 13.75
CA ASP A 204 -14.51 -6.31 15.12
C ASP A 204 -16.01 -6.66 15.18
N GLU A 205 -16.40 -7.48 16.14
CA GLU A 205 -17.76 -8.02 16.27
C GLU A 205 -18.82 -6.91 16.43
N SER A 206 -18.44 -5.76 16.99
CA SER A 206 -19.30 -4.57 17.12
C SER A 206 -19.69 -3.92 15.78
N VAL A 207 -18.91 -4.19 14.71
CA VAL A 207 -19.10 -3.64 13.36
C VAL A 207 -20.13 -4.45 12.59
N GLY A 208 -20.09 -5.78 12.77
CA GLY A 208 -20.85 -6.75 11.98
C GLY A 208 -19.94 -7.57 11.05
N PRO A 209 -20.50 -8.59 10.38
CA PRO A 209 -19.74 -9.47 9.50
C PRO A 209 -19.14 -8.72 8.30
N ASN A 210 -17.95 -9.15 7.87
CA ASN A 210 -17.35 -8.64 6.65
C ASN A 210 -17.97 -9.33 5.44
N ARG A 211 -19.02 -8.71 4.88
CA ARG A 211 -19.75 -9.23 3.73
C ARG A 211 -18.91 -9.33 2.44
N ASN A 212 -17.78 -8.63 2.35
CA ASN A 212 -16.85 -8.77 1.22
C ASN A 212 -16.19 -10.16 1.25
N GLU A 213 -15.65 -10.56 2.40
CA GLU A 213 -15.05 -11.90 2.58
C GLU A 213 -16.10 -13.03 2.47
N GLU A 214 -17.36 -12.74 2.81
CA GLU A 214 -18.45 -13.68 2.55
C GLU A 214 -18.75 -13.82 1.06
N ALA A 215 -18.73 -12.72 0.30
CA ALA A 215 -18.97 -12.75 -1.14
C ALA A 215 -17.86 -13.54 -1.86
N ASP A 216 -16.60 -13.34 -1.46
CA ASP A 216 -15.45 -14.13 -1.90
C ASP A 216 -15.68 -15.63 -1.67
N ARG A 217 -16.00 -16.00 -0.43
CA ARG A 217 -16.25 -17.40 -0.05
C ARG A 217 -17.41 -18.02 -0.83
N GLU A 218 -18.48 -17.27 -1.06
CA GLU A 218 -19.63 -17.73 -1.85
C GLU A 218 -19.29 -17.89 -3.33
N ALA A 219 -18.54 -16.95 -3.92
CA ALA A 219 -18.04 -17.07 -5.28
C ALA A 219 -17.17 -18.34 -5.42
N HIS A 220 -16.23 -18.56 -4.50
CA HIS A 220 -15.43 -19.78 -4.46
C HIS A 220 -16.28 -21.03 -4.24
N ALA A 221 -17.31 -21.00 -3.40
CA ALA A 221 -18.24 -22.12 -3.21
C ALA A 221 -19.02 -22.44 -4.51
N LEU A 222 -19.42 -21.42 -5.28
CA LEU A 222 -20.10 -21.58 -6.56
C LEU A 222 -19.25 -22.31 -7.61
N THR A 223 -17.93 -22.15 -7.58
CA THR A 223 -17.01 -22.88 -8.49
C THR A 223 -17.05 -24.39 -8.27
N ARG A 224 -17.54 -24.85 -7.11
CA ARG A 224 -17.60 -26.26 -6.70
C ARG A 224 -18.97 -26.89 -6.94
N ARG A 225 -20.01 -26.13 -7.28
CA ARG A 225 -21.36 -26.67 -7.49
C ARG A 225 -21.37 -27.59 -8.71
N GLY A 226 -21.77 -28.85 -8.52
CA GLY A 226 -21.86 -29.87 -9.57
C GLY A 226 -20.62 -30.76 -9.71
N LEU A 227 -19.58 -30.59 -8.88
CA LEU A 227 -18.48 -31.55 -8.79
C LEU A 227 -18.87 -32.71 -7.84
N PRO A 228 -18.59 -33.98 -8.19
CA PRO A 228 -18.84 -35.10 -7.30
C PRO A 228 -18.02 -34.96 -6.01
N SER A 229 -18.66 -35.22 -4.87
CA SER A 229 -18.09 -35.10 -3.52
C SER A 229 -16.84 -35.97 -3.26
N SER A 230 -16.47 -36.83 -4.21
CA SER A 230 -15.32 -37.74 -4.17
C SER A 230 -14.04 -37.15 -4.75
N LEU A 231 -14.06 -35.92 -5.29
CA LEU A 231 -12.83 -35.23 -5.66
C LEU A 231 -12.13 -34.72 -4.40
N PRO A 232 -10.82 -34.97 -4.22
CA PRO A 232 -10.08 -34.50 -3.05
C PRO A 232 -10.22 -32.99 -2.88
N ASP A 233 -10.16 -32.52 -1.63
CA ASP A 233 -10.21 -31.11 -1.27
C ASP A 233 -9.03 -30.38 -1.95
N MET A 234 -9.25 -29.82 -3.14
CA MET A 234 -8.24 -29.15 -3.97
C MET A 234 -7.87 -27.77 -3.41
N ARG A 235 -7.86 -27.62 -2.08
CA ARG A 235 -7.07 -26.58 -1.40
C ARG A 235 -5.58 -26.70 -1.71
N GLU A 236 -5.15 -27.86 -2.21
CA GLU A 236 -3.85 -28.08 -2.83
C GLU A 236 -3.96 -27.80 -4.34
N ALA A 237 -4.17 -26.53 -4.71
CA ALA A 237 -3.65 -26.09 -5.99
C ALA A 237 -2.14 -26.41 -6.02
N ASP A 238 -1.62 -26.88 -7.15
CA ASP A 238 -0.19 -27.09 -7.33
C ASP A 238 0.53 -25.83 -6.80
N PRO A 239 1.46 -25.95 -5.84
CA PRO A 239 2.14 -24.79 -5.25
C PRO A 239 2.71 -23.83 -6.30
N ALA A 240 2.97 -24.31 -7.52
CA ALA A 240 3.36 -23.51 -8.67
C ALA A 240 2.21 -22.64 -9.25
N GLU A 241 1.00 -23.18 -9.39
CA GLU A 241 -0.18 -22.43 -9.88
C GLU A 241 -0.71 -21.45 -8.84
N ALA A 242 -0.76 -21.84 -7.56
CA ALA A 242 -1.12 -20.94 -6.46
C ALA A 242 -0.11 -19.79 -6.25
N LYS A 243 1.19 -20.05 -6.53
CA LYS A 243 2.22 -18.99 -6.56
C LYS A 243 2.09 -18.09 -7.79
N ALA A 244 1.74 -18.63 -8.95
CA ALA A 244 1.52 -17.83 -10.16
C ALA A 244 0.29 -16.93 -10.04
N GLU A 245 -0.80 -17.40 -9.41
CA GLU A 245 -2.01 -16.61 -9.15
C GLU A 245 -1.78 -15.56 -8.03
N ASN A 246 -1.04 -15.88 -6.96
CA ASN A 246 -0.65 -14.89 -5.94
C ASN A 246 0.41 -13.87 -6.42
N ALA A 247 1.32 -14.26 -7.32
CA ALA A 247 2.29 -13.35 -7.93
C ALA A 247 1.64 -12.35 -8.91
N ASN A 248 0.47 -12.72 -9.46
CA ASN A 248 -0.41 -11.85 -10.24
C ASN A 248 -1.59 -11.33 -9.41
N SER A 249 -1.37 -11.04 -8.12
CA SER A 249 -2.31 -10.23 -7.35
C SER A 249 -2.40 -8.83 -7.98
N GLU A 250 -3.26 -8.70 -8.99
CA GLU A 250 -3.68 -7.45 -9.64
C GLU A 250 -4.26 -6.45 -8.63
N GLU A 251 -4.45 -6.86 -7.37
CA GLU A 251 -4.93 -6.08 -6.23
C GLU A 251 -4.22 -4.72 -6.12
N PHE A 252 -2.93 -4.63 -6.49
CA PHE A 252 -2.19 -3.38 -6.46
C PHE A 252 -1.03 -3.31 -7.47
N ALA A 253 -1.31 -3.34 -8.77
CA ALA A 253 -0.33 -2.85 -9.74
C ALA A 253 -0.06 -1.36 -9.45
N ILE A 254 1.16 -1.01 -9.04
CA ILE A 254 1.56 0.38 -8.78
C ILE A 254 1.69 1.10 -10.12
N THR A 255 0.56 1.60 -10.61
CA THR A 255 0.45 2.18 -11.96
C THR A 255 0.62 3.69 -11.96
N LYS A 256 0.53 4.35 -10.80
CA LYS A 256 0.61 5.82 -10.69
C LYS A 256 1.99 6.26 -10.20
N TYR A 257 2.48 7.33 -10.81
CA TYR A 257 3.79 7.92 -10.49
C TYR A 257 4.00 8.17 -8.99
N GLY A 258 3.06 8.87 -8.35
CA GLY A 258 3.16 9.22 -6.93
C GLY A 258 3.12 8.00 -6.00
N GLU A 259 2.37 6.97 -6.36
CA GLU A 259 2.29 5.71 -5.60
C GLU A 259 3.61 4.93 -5.72
N GLY A 260 4.22 4.90 -6.91
CA GLY A 260 5.56 4.33 -7.14
C GLY A 260 6.62 4.99 -6.28
N LEU A 261 6.67 6.32 -6.29
CA LEU A 261 7.63 7.07 -5.46
C LEU A 261 7.43 6.83 -3.96
N GLN A 262 6.17 6.78 -3.50
CA GLN A 262 5.85 6.49 -2.11
C GLN A 262 6.28 5.06 -1.74
N TRP A 263 6.05 4.09 -2.62
CA TRP A 263 6.47 2.71 -2.42
C TRP A 263 7.99 2.61 -2.25
N TYR A 264 8.78 3.17 -3.17
CA TYR A 264 10.25 3.14 -3.05
C TYR A 264 10.76 3.75 -1.74
N ARG A 265 10.17 4.88 -1.33
CA ARG A 265 10.50 5.54 -0.06
C ARG A 265 10.16 4.66 1.14
N ALA A 266 8.96 4.08 1.17
CA ALA A 266 8.52 3.20 2.24
C ALA A 266 9.36 1.92 2.32
N SER A 267 9.63 1.27 1.18
CA SER A 267 10.43 0.04 1.08
C SER A 267 11.87 0.22 1.58
N ARG A 268 12.44 1.42 1.43
CA ARG A 268 13.79 1.75 1.94
C ARG A 268 13.79 2.32 3.37
N ASN A 269 12.63 2.61 3.95
CA ASN A 269 12.54 3.28 5.24
C ASN A 269 12.86 2.31 6.39
N LYS A 270 14.16 2.06 6.61
CA LYS A 270 14.66 1.23 7.72
C LYS A 270 14.61 1.95 9.07
N TYR A 271 14.61 3.28 9.04
CA TYR A 271 14.77 4.13 10.21
C TYR A 271 13.53 4.99 10.43
N PRO A 272 12.71 4.67 11.45
CA PRO A 272 11.45 5.36 11.68
C PRO A 272 11.66 6.85 11.99
N PRO A 273 10.64 7.70 11.77
CA PRO A 273 10.70 9.08 12.22
C PRO A 273 10.85 9.18 13.74
N PRO A 274 11.36 10.31 14.26
CA PRO A 274 11.33 10.60 15.70
C PRO A 274 9.90 10.53 16.25
N HIS A 275 9.73 9.95 17.44
CA HIS A 275 8.45 9.94 18.13
C HIS A 275 7.99 11.38 18.42
N ARG A 276 6.68 11.62 18.30
CA ARG A 276 6.07 12.96 18.45
C ARG A 276 6.35 13.63 19.80
N ASP A 277 6.55 12.82 20.84
CA ASP A 277 6.77 13.28 22.22
C ASP A 277 8.26 13.40 22.59
N LEU A 278 9.17 13.28 21.62
CA LEU A 278 10.56 13.67 21.82
C LEU A 278 10.68 15.20 21.77
N THR A 279 11.56 15.75 22.60
CA THR A 279 11.92 17.17 22.50
C THR A 279 12.58 17.46 21.15
N GLY A 280 12.53 18.71 20.67
CA GLY A 280 13.16 19.08 19.40
C GLY A 280 14.64 18.69 19.33
N LYS A 281 15.39 18.89 20.43
CA LYS A 281 16.79 18.47 20.55
C LYS A 281 16.95 16.96 20.43
N GLU A 282 16.12 16.19 21.14
CA GLU A 282 16.17 14.73 21.07
C GLU A 282 15.84 14.21 19.67
N ALA A 283 14.80 14.75 19.03
CA ALA A 283 14.40 14.38 17.68
C ALA A 283 15.51 14.68 16.66
N THR A 284 16.16 15.85 16.76
CA THR A 284 17.32 16.19 15.92
C THR A 284 18.48 15.23 16.14
N THR A 285 18.85 14.95 17.38
CA THR A 285 19.95 14.01 17.69
C THR A 285 19.63 12.59 17.23
N PHE A 286 18.38 12.13 17.39
CA PHE A 286 17.92 10.85 16.87
C PHE A 286 18.09 10.77 15.36
N ARG A 287 17.69 11.82 14.63
CA ARG A 287 17.80 11.85 13.18
C ARG A 287 19.26 11.90 12.71
N GLN A 288 20.10 12.68 13.39
CA GLN A 288 21.54 12.71 13.14
C GLN A 288 22.18 11.34 13.37
N LEU A 289 21.76 10.61 14.40
CA LEU A 289 22.26 9.28 14.69
C LEU A 289 21.89 8.28 13.57
N GLN A 290 20.63 8.27 13.13
CA GLN A 290 20.17 7.46 12.00
C GLN A 290 20.87 7.84 10.68
N ALA A 291 21.19 9.13 10.49
CA ALA A 291 21.89 9.62 9.32
C ALA A 291 23.42 9.41 9.37
N ARG A 292 23.95 8.96 10.51
CA ARG A 292 25.40 8.88 10.82
C ARG A 292 26.11 10.23 10.71
N ALA A 293 25.48 11.26 11.24
CA ALA A 293 25.94 12.65 11.19
C ALA A 293 25.76 13.34 12.55
N ILE A 294 26.11 12.66 13.65
CA ILE A 294 26.06 13.29 14.98
C ILE A 294 27.11 14.39 15.08
N TRP A 295 26.80 15.43 15.84
CA TRP A 295 27.71 16.56 16.06
C TRP A 295 28.90 16.16 16.93
N THR A 296 30.08 16.00 16.35
CA THR A 296 31.31 15.62 17.07
C THR A 296 32.37 16.73 17.04
N PRO A 297 33.41 16.68 17.90
CA PRO A 297 34.52 17.64 17.84
C PRO A 297 35.24 17.71 16.49
N VAL A 298 35.22 16.61 15.72
CA VAL A 298 35.75 16.60 14.33
C VAL A 298 35.04 17.63 13.46
N TRP A 299 33.70 17.70 13.53
CA TRP A 299 32.94 18.74 12.84
C TRP A 299 33.05 20.09 13.55
N ALA A 300 32.94 20.08 14.87
CA ALA A 300 32.85 21.29 15.68
C ALA A 300 34.13 22.15 15.61
N LYS A 301 35.32 21.56 15.41
CA LYS A 301 36.57 22.30 15.19
C LYS A 301 36.51 23.20 13.96
N HIS A 302 35.85 22.77 12.90
CA HIS A 302 35.75 23.54 11.66
C HIS A 302 34.63 24.58 11.72
N VAL A 303 33.52 24.27 12.38
CA VAL A 303 32.36 25.17 12.46
C VAL A 303 32.49 26.19 13.60
N CYS A 304 33.03 25.76 14.75
CA CYS A 304 33.19 26.57 15.96
C CYS A 304 34.65 26.51 16.48
N PRO A 305 35.65 26.94 15.68
CA PRO A 305 37.08 26.82 16.02
C PRO A 305 37.50 27.57 17.30
N LYS A 306 36.75 28.61 17.68
CA LYS A 306 36.97 29.38 18.92
C LYS A 306 36.64 28.59 20.19
N ILE A 307 35.78 27.59 20.08
CA ILE A 307 35.35 26.74 21.19
C ILE A 307 36.08 25.40 21.11
N TYR A 308 36.12 24.81 19.92
CA TYR A 308 36.75 23.51 19.67
C TYR A 308 38.10 23.70 18.97
N HIS A 309 39.18 23.76 19.72
CA HIS A 309 40.54 23.95 19.17
C HIS A 309 41.13 22.66 18.57
N THR A 310 40.71 21.50 19.08
CA THR A 310 41.19 20.18 18.63
C THR A 310 40.01 19.27 18.33
N ASP A 311 40.26 18.25 17.51
CA ASP A 311 39.32 17.16 17.22
C ASP A 311 39.65 15.89 18.04
N THR A 312 40.50 16.02 19.06
CA THR A 312 40.88 14.93 19.95
C THR A 312 39.75 14.59 20.91
N CYS A 313 39.54 13.30 21.16
CA CYS A 313 38.55 12.83 22.11
C CYS A 313 38.87 13.32 23.52
N GLN A 314 37.92 13.99 24.17
CA GLN A 314 38.11 14.56 25.50
C GLN A 314 38.17 13.51 26.61
N ARG A 315 37.73 12.27 26.34
CA ARG A 315 37.76 11.16 27.29
C ARG A 315 39.10 10.42 27.29
N CYS A 316 39.57 9.96 26.12
CA CYS A 316 40.82 9.18 26.05
C CYS A 316 42.05 10.03 25.78
N LYS A 317 41.88 11.28 25.29
CA LYS A 317 42.93 12.24 24.90
C LYS A 317 43.96 11.71 23.87
N LYS A 318 43.69 10.57 23.23
CA LYS A 318 44.62 9.90 22.29
C LYS A 318 44.12 9.90 20.86
N ALA A 319 42.86 9.48 20.65
CA ALA A 319 42.28 9.31 19.33
C ALA A 319 41.44 10.52 18.91
N ARG A 320 41.15 10.61 17.60
CA ARG A 320 40.21 11.58 17.05
C ARG A 320 38.79 11.26 17.53
N ALA A 321 38.02 12.28 17.88
CA ALA A 321 36.64 12.18 18.36
C ALA A 321 35.65 11.96 17.21
N THR A 322 35.87 10.91 16.42
CA THR A 322 34.94 10.51 15.36
C THR A 322 33.62 10.02 15.96
N GLN A 323 32.56 10.01 15.16
CA GLN A 323 31.28 9.45 15.59
C GLN A 323 31.46 8.01 16.12
N SER A 324 32.13 7.16 15.35
CA SER A 324 32.39 5.78 15.74
C SER A 324 33.14 5.70 17.07
N HIS A 325 34.26 6.42 17.22
CA HIS A 325 35.04 6.43 18.46
C HIS A 325 34.23 6.84 19.70
N ILE A 326 33.34 7.84 19.55
CA ILE A 326 32.47 8.31 20.63
C ILE A 326 31.42 7.25 20.97
N LEU A 327 30.74 6.68 19.98
CA LEU A 327 29.66 5.71 20.17
C LEU A 327 30.18 4.37 20.73
N TRP A 328 31.41 3.98 20.40
CA TRP A 328 32.11 2.84 20.99
C TRP A 328 32.81 3.16 22.33
N GLU A 329 32.56 4.35 22.89
CA GLU A 329 33.06 4.73 24.21
C GLU A 329 34.59 4.67 24.36
N CYS A 330 35.31 5.03 23.30
CA CYS A 330 36.77 4.93 23.17
C CYS A 330 37.35 3.52 23.00
N SER A 331 36.52 2.49 22.95
CA SER A 331 36.96 1.13 22.60
C SER A 331 37.07 0.97 21.09
N PRO A 332 38.06 0.21 20.58
CA PRO A 332 38.09 -0.15 19.17
C PRO A 332 36.91 -1.07 18.82
N PRO A 333 36.33 -0.94 17.62
CA PRO A 333 35.38 -1.92 17.11
C PRO A 333 36.07 -3.29 16.95
N ALA A 334 35.28 -4.38 16.87
CA ALA A 334 35.84 -5.73 16.72
C ALA A 334 36.67 -5.84 15.41
N PRO A 335 37.64 -6.77 15.30
CA PRO A 335 38.60 -6.85 14.18
C PRO A 335 37.98 -6.96 12.76
N ASN A 336 36.68 -7.26 12.66
CA ASN A 336 35.94 -7.42 11.40
C ASN A 336 34.81 -6.38 11.21
N THR A 337 34.69 -5.42 12.12
CA THR A 337 33.68 -4.36 12.08
C THR A 337 34.26 -3.16 11.35
N GLN A 338 33.58 -2.66 10.31
CA GLN A 338 34.06 -1.46 9.63
C GLN A 338 34.03 -0.27 10.58
N ASP A 339 35.04 0.61 10.55
CA ASP A 339 35.14 1.81 11.40
C ASP A 339 33.94 2.77 11.31
N ILE A 340 33.03 2.55 10.36
CA ILE A 340 31.84 3.36 10.06
C ILE A 340 30.58 2.78 10.75
N GLU A 341 30.67 1.62 11.40
CA GLU A 341 29.52 0.94 11.99
C GLU A 341 29.15 1.47 13.38
N ILE A 342 27.84 1.67 13.56
CA ILE A 342 27.24 2.01 14.86
C ILE A 342 27.25 0.73 15.70
N PRO A 343 27.62 0.77 17.00
CA PRO A 343 27.54 -0.40 17.86
C PRO A 343 26.14 -1.03 17.85
N ASP A 344 26.03 -2.36 17.79
CA ASP A 344 24.74 -3.07 17.71
C ASP A 344 23.74 -2.66 18.80
N LYS A 345 24.26 -2.40 20.01
CA LYS A 345 23.49 -1.91 21.17
C LYS A 345 22.74 -0.61 20.89
N ILE A 346 23.26 0.21 19.98
CA ILE A 346 22.66 1.47 19.51
C ILE A 346 21.92 1.22 18.18
N GLY A 347 22.52 0.45 17.27
CA GLY A 347 21.97 0.12 15.94
C GLY A 347 20.56 -0.48 15.99
N ASN A 348 20.33 -1.40 16.92
CA ASN A 348 19.00 -2.04 17.09
C ASN A 348 17.96 -1.11 17.71
N LYS A 349 18.39 -0.06 18.42
CA LYS A 349 17.47 0.89 19.08
C LYS A 349 17.01 2.00 18.14
N ILE A 350 17.84 2.38 17.16
CA ILE A 350 17.51 3.46 16.21
C ILE A 350 16.52 3.07 15.12
N THR A 351 16.18 1.78 15.03
CA THR A 351 15.11 1.23 14.19
C THR A 351 13.78 1.11 14.95
N SER A 352 13.74 1.39 16.25
CA SER A 352 12.53 1.31 17.07
C SER A 352 11.61 2.53 16.87
N THR A 353 10.31 2.29 16.81
CA THR A 353 9.24 3.32 16.80
C THR A 353 8.81 3.74 18.20
N ASP A 354 9.21 3.00 19.23
CA ASP A 354 8.79 3.21 20.63
C ASP A 354 9.48 4.43 21.28
N LEU A 355 8.69 5.23 22.01
CA LEU A 355 9.15 6.45 22.66
C LEU A 355 10.26 6.19 23.68
N GLU A 356 10.08 5.20 24.56
CA GLU A 356 11.01 4.94 25.65
C GLU A 356 12.37 4.48 25.10
N THR A 357 12.34 3.60 24.10
CA THR A 357 13.52 3.12 23.40
C THR A 357 14.27 4.25 22.69
N GLN A 358 13.54 5.08 21.92
CA GLN A 358 14.14 6.22 21.23
C GLN A 358 14.74 7.22 22.23
N ARG A 359 14.01 7.56 23.29
CA ARG A 359 14.48 8.50 24.32
C ARG A 359 15.71 7.97 25.02
N ALA A 360 15.72 6.70 25.42
CA ALA A 360 16.86 6.07 26.09
C ALA A 360 18.15 6.11 25.25
N VAL A 361 18.06 5.77 23.96
CA VAL A 361 19.25 5.79 23.08
C VAL A 361 19.74 7.22 22.84
N VAL A 362 18.84 8.17 22.64
CA VAL A 362 19.21 9.58 22.44
C VAL A 362 19.83 10.18 23.69
N GLN A 363 19.27 9.93 24.86
CA GLN A 363 19.81 10.41 26.13
C GLN A 363 21.21 9.83 26.41
N HIS A 364 21.43 8.56 26.08
CA HIS A 364 22.77 7.97 26.14
C HIS A 364 23.75 8.69 25.22
N VAL A 365 23.39 8.92 23.94
CA VAL A 365 24.24 9.62 22.98
C VAL A 365 24.50 11.07 23.39
N LEU A 366 23.49 11.79 23.89
CA LEU A 366 23.66 13.15 24.41
C LEU A 366 24.65 13.19 25.56
N LYS A 367 24.62 12.22 26.50
CA LYS A 367 25.63 12.10 27.56
C LYS A 367 27.04 11.88 27.02
N LEU A 368 27.18 11.04 25.98
CA LEU A 368 28.48 10.82 25.33
C LEU A 368 29.01 12.10 24.67
N LEU A 369 28.14 12.86 24.01
CA LEU A 369 28.49 14.13 23.38
C LEU A 369 28.80 15.24 24.40
N ASP A 370 28.09 15.28 25.52
CA ASP A 370 28.33 16.25 26.59
C ASP A 370 29.74 16.11 27.18
N ARG A 371 30.22 14.87 27.33
CA ARG A 371 31.61 14.56 27.72
C ARG A 371 32.67 15.06 26.73
N GLN A 372 32.28 15.43 25.51
CA GLN A 372 33.18 15.95 24.48
C GLN A 372 33.21 17.48 24.44
N LYS A 373 32.39 18.16 25.25
CA LYS A 373 32.47 19.62 25.35
C LYS A 373 33.82 20.01 25.96
N PRO A 374 34.50 21.02 25.40
CA PRO A 374 35.68 21.59 26.03
C PRO A 374 35.31 22.13 27.40
N GLU A 375 36.20 21.98 28.38
CA GLU A 375 36.08 22.70 29.63
C GLU A 375 36.14 24.19 29.31
N THR A 376 35.00 24.88 29.35
CA THR A 376 35.00 26.34 29.34
C THR A 376 35.82 26.77 30.53
N SER A 377 36.88 27.53 30.28
CA SER A 377 37.71 28.18 31.29
C SER A 377 36.82 28.97 32.26
N SER A 378 36.44 28.34 33.35
CA SER A 378 35.89 28.96 34.54
C SER A 378 37.02 29.70 35.25
N ARG A 379 37.55 30.76 34.64
CA ARG A 379 38.55 31.66 35.25
C ARG A 379 38.58 33.01 34.53
N SER A 380 37.54 33.80 34.77
CA SER A 380 37.62 35.28 34.72
C SER A 380 36.66 35.93 35.72
N ARG A 381 36.60 35.36 36.94
CA ARG A 381 36.14 36.10 38.13
C ARG A 381 37.15 35.86 39.24
N GLY A 382 37.84 36.92 39.63
CA GLY A 382 38.72 36.98 40.80
C GLY A 382 40.19 37.19 40.45
N ASN A 383 40.59 38.45 40.26
CA ASN A 383 41.64 39.13 41.06
C ASN A 383 42.14 40.40 40.36
N GLY A 384 42.15 41.51 41.10
CA GLY A 384 42.85 42.76 40.78
C GLY A 384 41.91 43.93 40.54
#